data_AF-A0A7C1T4E2-F1
#
_entry.id   AF-A0A7C1T4E2-F1
#
_cell.length_a   1.000
_cell.length_b   1.000
_cell.length_c   1.000
_cell.angle_alpha   90.00
_cell.angle_beta   90.00
_cell.angle_gamma   90.00
#
_symmetry.space_group_name_H-M   'P 1'
#
loop_
_entity.id
_entity.type
_entity.pdbx_description
1 polymer ?
#
loop_
_entity_poly.entity_id
_entity_poly.type
_entity_poly.pdbx_seq_one_letter_code
_entity_poly.pdbx_strand_id
1 'polypeptide(L)'
;AALRETGARIAILSNGTPAMLDEAVDAAGIGHLIDEIFSVDPLKIYKTAPAAYALVTSSLQVSAPDIAFQSSNRWDIAGAKAFGMTCHWINRSGAPDEYVEFLLDKVLSSLSGLIEVPA
;
A
#
# COMPACT_ATOMS: atom_id res chain seq x y z
N ALA A 1 -2.44 -4.05 15.10
CA ALA A 1 -1.70 -4.84 16.10
C ALA A 1 -1.15 -6.13 15.50
N ALA A 2 -2.00 -7.09 15.09
CA ALA A 2 -1.56 -8.41 14.61
C ALA A 2 -0.43 -8.43 13.56
N LEU A 3 -0.47 -7.60 12.52
CA LEU A 3 0.63 -7.53 11.53
C LEU A 3 1.95 -7.05 12.13
N ARG A 4 1.92 -6.18 13.14
CA ARG A 4 3.16 -5.76 13.83
C ARG A 4 3.72 -6.89 14.70
N GLU A 5 2.86 -7.73 15.25
CA GLU A 5 3.25 -8.90 16.05
C GLU A 5 3.98 -9.95 15.20
N THR A 6 3.78 -9.96 13.87
CA THR A 6 4.56 -10.80 12.95
C THR A 6 5.92 -10.20 12.60
N GLY A 7 6.25 -9.00 13.11
CA GLY A 7 7.48 -8.28 12.81
C GLY A 7 7.42 -7.39 11.56
N ALA A 8 6.25 -7.22 10.95
CA ALA A 8 6.10 -6.36 9.79
C ALA A 8 6.24 -4.87 10.17
N ARG A 9 6.96 -4.12 9.33
CA ARG A 9 6.89 -2.66 9.31
C ARG A 9 5.67 -2.22 8.53
N ILE A 10 4.92 -1.25 9.05
CA ILE A 10 3.67 -0.76 8.47
C ILE A 10 3.88 0.68 8.00
N ALA A 11 3.62 0.94 6.72
CA ALA A 11 3.76 2.27 6.14
C ALA A 11 2.53 2.66 5.33
N ILE A 12 2.31 3.97 5.19
CA ILE A 12 1.30 4.55 4.29
C ILE A 12 2.00 5.16 3.09
N LEU A 13 1.51 4.89 1.87
CA LEU A 13 1.88 5.62 0.66
C LEU A 13 0.61 6.23 0.03
N SER A 14 0.55 7.55 -0.07
CA SER A 14 -0.67 8.25 -0.52
C SER A 14 -0.39 9.43 -1.46
N ASN A 15 -1.41 9.72 -2.28
CA ASN A 15 -1.48 10.92 -3.12
C ASN A 15 -1.80 12.21 -2.33
N GLY A 16 -2.23 12.08 -1.06
CA GLY A 16 -2.51 13.22 -0.19
C GLY A 16 -1.25 13.97 0.23
N THR A 17 -1.39 15.26 0.55
CA THR A 17 -0.29 16.08 1.10
C THR A 17 0.11 15.59 2.49
N PRO A 18 1.34 15.85 2.98
CA PRO A 18 1.77 15.43 4.32
C PRO A 18 0.77 15.83 5.41
N ALA A 19 0.33 17.09 5.42
CA ALA A 19 -0.65 17.59 6.40
C ALA A 19 -1.98 16.81 6.37
N MET A 20 -2.50 16.48 5.18
CA MET A 20 -3.72 15.68 5.07
C MET A 20 -3.54 14.26 5.60
N LEU A 21 -2.35 13.67 5.43
CA LEU A 21 -2.07 12.32 5.91
C LEU A 21 -1.93 12.30 7.43
N ASP A 22 -1.21 13.27 7.99
CA ASP A 22 -1.04 13.42 9.45
C ASP A 22 -2.41 13.60 10.12
N GLU A 23 -3.24 14.53 9.62
CA GLU A 23 -4.61 14.74 10.13
C GLU A 23 -5.47 13.48 10.03
N ALA A 24 -5.40 12.73 8.93
CA ALA A 24 -6.18 11.52 8.75
C ALA A 24 -5.74 10.40 9.71
N VAL A 25 -4.44 10.26 9.94
CA VAL A 25 -3.87 9.27 10.88
C VAL A 25 -4.23 9.62 12.33
N ASP A 26 -4.14 10.89 12.69
CA ASP A 26 -4.51 11.39 14.01
C ASP A 26 -6.01 11.23 14.28
N ALA A 27 -6.86 11.61 13.32
CA ALA A 27 -8.31 11.46 13.43
C ALA A 27 -8.73 9.98 13.57
N ALA A 28 -8.01 9.06 12.94
CA ALA A 28 -8.25 7.62 13.06
C ALA A 28 -7.65 7.02 14.35
N GLY A 29 -6.77 7.74 15.05
CA GLY A 29 -6.10 7.26 16.26
C GLY A 29 -5.12 6.11 16.01
N ILE A 30 -4.63 5.95 14.78
CA ILE A 30 -3.79 4.79 14.37
C ILE A 30 -2.30 5.11 14.28
N GLY A 31 -1.86 6.34 14.58
CA GLY A 31 -0.46 6.74 14.42
C GLY A 31 0.54 5.82 15.14
N HIS A 32 0.17 5.31 16.31
CA HIS A 32 0.98 4.35 17.08
C HIS A 32 1.19 2.98 16.39
N LEU A 33 0.49 2.71 15.28
CA LEU A 33 0.62 1.48 14.49
C LEU A 33 1.42 1.68 13.20
N ILE A 34 1.68 2.92 12.80
CA ILE A 34 2.31 3.27 11.51
C ILE A 34 3.76 3.68 11.78
N ASP A 35 4.70 3.03 11.11
CA ASP A 35 6.13 3.34 11.23
C ASP A 35 6.53 4.52 10.34
N GLU A 36 5.94 4.62 9.14
CA GLU A 36 6.31 5.62 8.13
C GLU A 36 5.09 6.09 7.33
N ILE A 37 5.08 7.37 6.97
CA ILE A 37 4.04 7.98 6.13
C ILE A 37 4.70 8.67 4.93
N PHE A 38 4.41 8.16 3.74
CA PHE A 38 4.92 8.67 2.47
C PHE A 38 3.84 9.42 1.70
N SER A 39 4.10 10.70 1.45
CA SER A 39 3.35 11.53 0.50
C SER A 39 4.13 11.67 -0.80
N VAL A 40 3.45 11.53 -1.93
CA VAL A 40 4.02 11.82 -3.26
C VAL A 40 3.96 13.32 -3.62
N ASP A 41 3.27 14.15 -2.82
CA ASP A 41 3.09 15.58 -3.11
C ASP A 41 4.42 16.34 -3.29
N PRO A 42 5.49 16.10 -2.49
CA PRO A 42 6.77 16.77 -2.70
C PRO A 42 7.41 16.46 -4.06
N LEU A 43 7.10 15.31 -4.65
CA LEU A 43 7.60 14.89 -5.96
C LEU A 43 6.76 15.46 -7.11
N LYS A 44 5.60 16.07 -6.84
CA LYS A 44 4.65 16.60 -7.83
C LYS A 44 4.26 15.58 -8.90
N ILE A 45 4.11 14.33 -8.47
CA ILE A 45 3.62 13.20 -9.26
C ILE A 45 2.45 12.54 -8.53
N TYR A 46 1.70 11.71 -9.25
CA TYR A 46 0.68 10.84 -8.65
C TYR A 46 0.95 9.39 -9.05
N LYS A 47 0.47 8.45 -8.23
CA LYS A 47 0.28 7.07 -8.69
C LYS A 47 -0.58 7.07 -9.98
N THR A 48 -0.30 6.23 -10.97
CA THR A 48 0.60 5.05 -11.00
C THR A 48 2.02 5.32 -11.49
N ALA A 49 2.52 6.56 -11.44
CA ALA A 49 3.90 6.85 -11.83
C ALA A 49 4.89 5.97 -11.03
N PRO A 50 5.86 5.26 -11.67
CA PRO A 50 6.78 4.36 -10.97
C PRO A 50 7.55 5.05 -9.82
N ALA A 51 7.89 6.33 -9.97
CA ALA A 51 8.57 7.11 -8.95
C ALA A 51 7.75 7.27 -7.64
N ALA A 52 6.42 7.16 -7.70
CA ALA A 52 5.57 7.18 -6.51
C ALA A 52 5.81 5.92 -5.65
N TYR A 53 5.93 4.75 -6.26
CA TYR A 53 6.20 3.49 -5.57
C TYR A 53 7.67 3.39 -5.14
N ALA A 54 8.58 3.91 -5.97
CA ALA A 54 10.02 3.97 -5.68
C ALA A 54 10.36 4.78 -4.43
N LEU A 55 9.50 5.73 -4.03
CA LEU A 55 9.64 6.47 -2.78
C LEU A 55 9.73 5.53 -1.57
N VAL A 56 8.93 4.46 -1.56
CA VAL A 56 8.88 3.49 -0.46
C VAL A 56 10.14 2.63 -0.44
N THR A 57 10.50 2.02 -1.58
CA THR A 57 11.69 1.15 -1.67
C THR A 57 12.97 1.91 -1.37
N SER A 58 13.08 3.15 -1.85
CA SER A 58 14.24 4.01 -1.61
C SER A 58 14.35 4.45 -0.15
N SER A 59 13.22 4.79 0.49
CA SER A 59 13.26 5.23 1.90
C SER A 59 13.51 4.07 2.85
N LEU A 60 12.87 2.92 2.61
CA LEU A 60 12.96 1.75 3.47
C LEU A 60 14.17 0.85 3.20
N GLN A 61 14.88 1.08 2.10
CA GLN A 61 16.01 0.28 1.61
C GLN A 61 15.64 -1.21 1.47
N VAL A 62 14.48 -1.47 0.87
CA VAL A 62 13.96 -2.83 0.59
C VAL A 62 13.62 -2.98 -0.89
N SER A 63 13.69 -4.21 -1.39
CA SER A 63 13.34 -4.50 -2.77
C SER A 63 11.81 -4.48 -2.94
N ALA A 64 11.32 -4.15 -4.14
CA ALA A 64 9.88 -4.12 -4.39
C ALA A 64 9.17 -5.45 -4.06
N PRO A 65 9.72 -6.64 -4.39
CA PRO A 65 9.09 -7.91 -4.04
C PRO A 65 8.98 -8.18 -2.54
N ASP A 66 9.81 -7.53 -1.71
CA ASP A 66 9.78 -7.64 -0.24
C ASP A 66 8.73 -6.72 0.40
N ILE A 67 7.97 -5.97 -0.41
CA ILE A 67 6.85 -5.14 0.03
C ILE A 67 5.55 -5.81 -0.38
N ALA A 68 4.77 -6.22 0.63
CA ALA A 68 3.35 -6.45 0.47
C ALA A 68 2.63 -5.09 0.37
N PHE A 69 2.09 -4.76 -0.79
CA PHE A 69 1.33 -3.55 -1.07
C PHE A 69 -0.18 -3.83 -1.06
N GLN A 70 -0.93 -3.02 -0.31
CA GLN A 70 -2.39 -3.14 -0.21
C GLN A 70 -3.08 -1.88 -0.72
N SER A 71 -4.12 -2.06 -1.52
CA SER A 71 -5.00 -0.98 -1.94
C SER A 71 -6.40 -1.53 -2.18
N SER A 72 -7.43 -0.70 -1.95
CA SER A 72 -8.79 -1.00 -2.41
C SER A 72 -8.99 -0.62 -3.88
N ASN A 73 -8.08 0.19 -4.44
CA ASN A 73 -8.14 0.65 -5.82
C ASN A 73 -7.44 -0.34 -6.74
N ARG A 74 -8.18 -0.95 -7.67
CA ARG A 74 -7.64 -1.98 -8.57
C ARG A 74 -6.57 -1.44 -9.53
N TRP A 75 -6.67 -0.17 -9.91
CA TRP A 75 -5.66 0.54 -10.70
C TRP A 75 -4.35 0.76 -9.96
N ASP A 76 -4.41 0.99 -8.64
CA ASP A 76 -3.21 1.20 -7.81
C ASP A 76 -2.47 -0.13 -7.61
N ILE A 77 -3.21 -1.22 -7.46
CA ILE A 77 -2.67 -2.58 -7.47
C ILE A 77 -1.98 -2.89 -8.80
N ALA A 78 -2.57 -2.53 -9.93
CA ALA A 78 -1.93 -2.72 -11.24
C ALA A 78 -0.62 -1.92 -11.35
N GLY A 79 -0.61 -0.66 -10.91
CA GLY A 79 0.59 0.18 -10.89
C GLY A 79 1.70 -0.39 -10.00
N ALA A 80 1.36 -0.80 -8.77
CA ALA A 80 2.32 -1.41 -7.85
C ALA A 80 2.85 -2.76 -8.38
N LYS A 81 2.00 -3.56 -9.02
CA LYS A 81 2.41 -4.83 -9.64
C LYS A 81 3.36 -4.60 -10.82
N ALA A 82 3.07 -3.61 -11.66
CA ALA A 82 3.97 -3.20 -12.75
C ALA A 82 5.34 -2.72 -12.24
N PHE A 83 5.37 -2.10 -11.05
CA PHE A 83 6.60 -1.70 -10.38
C PHE A 83 7.37 -2.88 -9.75
N GLY A 84 6.69 -4.00 -9.47
CA GLY A 84 7.29 -5.23 -8.98
C GLY A 84 6.99 -5.58 -7.52
N MET A 85 5.97 -4.96 -6.91
CA MET A 85 5.55 -5.30 -5.54
C MET A 85 4.67 -6.56 -5.47
N THR A 86 4.68 -7.23 -4.32
CA THR A 86 3.68 -8.24 -3.96
C THR A 86 2.38 -7.53 -3.62
N CYS A 87 1.28 -7.82 -4.29
CA CYS A 87 0.07 -7.00 -4.27
C CYS A 87 -1.17 -7.75 -3.78
N HIS A 88 -1.81 -7.20 -2.74
CA HIS A 88 -3.07 -7.69 -2.20
C HIS A 88 -4.19 -6.67 -2.43
N TRP A 89 -5.17 -7.03 -3.26
CA TRP A 89 -6.31 -6.17 -3.54
C TRP A 89 -7.40 -6.33 -2.48
N ILE A 90 -7.72 -5.25 -1.77
CA ILE A 90 -8.78 -5.21 -0.76
C ILE A 90 -10.12 -4.85 -1.41
N ASN A 91 -10.81 -5.85 -1.95
CA ASN A 91 -12.06 -5.71 -2.69
C ASN A 91 -13.29 -5.99 -1.80
N ARG A 92 -13.72 -4.98 -1.04
CA ARG A 92 -14.91 -5.08 -0.17
C ARG A 92 -16.23 -5.15 -0.94
N SER A 93 -16.28 -4.55 -2.13
CA SER A 93 -17.52 -4.36 -2.90
C SER A 93 -17.75 -5.42 -3.97
N GLY A 94 -16.80 -6.35 -4.17
CA GLY A 94 -16.86 -7.30 -5.29
C GLY A 94 -16.75 -6.61 -6.65
N ALA A 95 -15.97 -5.53 -6.73
CA ALA A 95 -15.69 -4.83 -7.98
C ALA A 95 -15.03 -5.78 -9.02
N PRO A 96 -15.20 -5.53 -10.32
CA PRO A 96 -14.59 -6.33 -11.37
C PRO A 96 -13.07 -6.18 -11.43
N ASP A 97 -12.38 -7.22 -11.90
CA ASP A 97 -10.93 -7.17 -12.14
C ASP A 97 -10.62 -6.52 -13.49
N GLU A 98 -10.36 -5.21 -13.47
CA GLU A 98 -10.18 -4.38 -14.67
C GLU A 98 -8.81 -4.51 -15.36
N TYR A 99 -7.77 -5.02 -14.69
CA TYR A 99 -6.39 -5.02 -15.20
C TYR A 99 -5.77 -6.42 -15.20
N VAL A 100 -6.43 -7.36 -15.89
CA VAL A 100 -6.10 -8.80 -15.90
C VAL A 100 -4.66 -9.13 -16.32
N GLU A 101 -4.02 -8.24 -17.08
CA GLU A 101 -2.61 -8.34 -17.49
C GLU A 101 -1.66 -8.26 -16.28
N PHE A 102 -2.09 -7.56 -15.22
CA PHE A 102 -1.34 -7.37 -13.98
C PHE A 102 -1.91 -8.30 -12.91
N LEU A 103 -1.32 -9.49 -12.84
CA LEU A 103 -1.76 -10.57 -11.95
C LEU A 103 -1.79 -10.15 -10.48
N LEU A 104 -2.84 -10.57 -9.80
CA LEU A 104 -3.06 -10.35 -8.37
C LEU A 104 -2.38 -11.46 -7.58
N ASP A 105 -1.65 -11.13 -6.52
CA ASP A 105 -1.10 -12.16 -5.62
C ASP A 105 -2.20 -12.67 -4.68
N LYS A 106 -3.05 -11.76 -4.16
CA LYS A 106 -4.29 -12.08 -3.42
C LYS A 106 -5.40 -11.06 -3.65
N VAL A 107 -6.64 -11.53 -3.54
CA VAL A 107 -7.84 -10.70 -3.40
C VAL A 107 -8.46 -11.01 -2.05
N LEU A 108 -8.68 -9.96 -1.25
CA LEU A 108 -9.20 -10.07 0.10
C LEU A 108 -10.44 -9.18 0.25
N SER A 109 -11.47 -9.67 0.93
CA SER A 109 -12.67 -8.87 1.22
C SER A 109 -12.47 -7.89 2.39
N SER A 110 -11.39 -8.02 3.16
CA SER A 110 -11.08 -7.14 4.29
C SER A 110 -9.59 -7.21 4.68
N LEU A 111 -9.16 -6.34 5.60
CA LEU A 111 -7.79 -6.35 6.14
C LEU A 111 -7.50 -7.58 7.01
N SER A 112 -8.52 -8.23 7.59
CA SER A 112 -8.31 -9.40 8.47
C SER A 112 -7.63 -10.56 7.74
N GLY A 113 -7.87 -10.70 6.43
CA GLY A 113 -7.24 -11.73 5.61
C GLY A 113 -5.73 -11.55 5.45
N LEU A 114 -5.16 -10.38 5.76
CA LEU A 114 -3.71 -10.14 5.66
C LEU A 114 -2.92 -10.95 6.68
N ILE A 115 -3.53 -11.39 7.79
CA ILE A 115 -2.87 -12.19 8.81
C ILE A 115 -2.57 -13.61 8.30
N GLU A 116 -3.33 -14.07 7.31
CA GLU A 116 -3.24 -15.42 6.75
C GLU A 116 -2.32 -15.51 5.52
N VAL A 117 -1.77 -14.37 5.08
CA VAL A 117 -0.94 -14.29 3.87
C VAL A 117 0.50 -13.97 4.29
N PRO A 118 1.51 -14.68 3.76
CA PRO A 118 2.91 -14.29 3.97
C PRO A 118 3.14 -12.86 3.49
N ALA A 119 4.03 -12.15 4.17
CA ALA A 119 4.55 -10.87 3.66
C ALA A 119 5.30 -11.08 2.34
#